data_AF-A0A6P0IVX8-F1
#
_entry.id   AF-A0A6P0IVX8-F1
#
_cell.length_a   1.000
_cell.length_b   1.000
_cell.length_c   1.000
_cell.angle_alpha   90.00
_cell.angle_beta   90.00
_cell.angle_gamma   90.00
#
_symmetry.space_group_name_H-M   'P 1'
#
loop_
_entity.id
_entity.type
_entity.pdbx_description
1 polymer ?
#
loop_
_entity_poly.entity_id
_entity_poly.type
_entity_poly.pdbx_seq_one_letter_code
_entity_poly.pdbx_strand_id
1 'polypeptide(L)'
;VGQSKVEDALIKVFACVGHFELQGDLAIIMGLPYHSQEQFEREKEELIGILASPHVMYYRGEQVSITIKKVWVIPEGYGSLIWVEVQENDPSDGGLHDRSVAVVDIGHQTTDFIMADSFRFARGASQSEAFAMNEFYDQLATQIQGADSQSLLLIKAVNRPEGERFYRPKGAAQPTDLDEIIPSLRKSFARELSDRLLAWLPERTTDVVVTGGGGQFFWNDLQLIFKEARLKGYLAQPSRKANALGQYIYGEVQKQSASR
;
A
#
# COMPACT_ATOMS: atom_id res chain seq x y z
N VAL A 1 -8.12 -18.00 0.80
CA VAL A 1 -7.27 -17.67 -0.38
C VAL A 1 -6.84 -16.24 -0.23
N GLY A 2 -5.67 -16.04 0.37
CA GLY A 2 -4.87 -14.83 0.24
C GLY A 2 -3.49 -15.36 -0.10
N GLN A 3 -3.15 -15.36 -1.39
CA GLN A 3 -1.87 -15.91 -1.83
C GLN A 3 -0.77 -15.11 -1.15
N SER A 4 0.16 -15.81 -0.50
CA SER A 4 1.30 -15.17 0.13
C SER A 4 2.03 -14.34 -0.93
N LYS A 5 2.42 -13.10 -0.62
CA LYS A 5 3.19 -12.28 -1.57
C LYS A 5 4.47 -12.96 -2.03
N VAL A 6 4.95 -13.92 -1.24
CA VAL A 6 6.08 -14.79 -1.56
C VAL A 6 5.79 -15.67 -2.78
N GLU A 7 4.62 -16.31 -2.85
CA GLU A 7 4.25 -17.23 -3.94
C GLU A 7 4.27 -16.54 -5.31
N ASP A 8 3.78 -15.31 -5.36
CA ASP A 8 3.68 -14.53 -6.60
C ASP A 8 4.92 -13.67 -6.89
N ALA A 9 5.89 -13.59 -5.97
CA ALA A 9 6.98 -12.63 -6.06
C ALA A 9 7.78 -12.78 -7.36
N LEU A 10 8.18 -14.00 -7.70
CA LEU A 10 8.95 -14.28 -8.91
C LEU A 10 8.21 -13.85 -10.18
N ILE A 11 6.94 -14.26 -10.33
CA ILE A 11 6.20 -13.95 -11.55
C ILE A 11 5.92 -12.45 -11.68
N LYS A 12 5.67 -11.75 -10.57
CA LYS A 12 5.46 -10.29 -10.56
C LYS A 12 6.75 -9.53 -10.86
N VAL A 13 7.87 -9.94 -10.26
CA VAL A 13 9.20 -9.36 -10.55
C VAL A 13 9.57 -9.57 -12.01
N PHE A 14 9.40 -10.79 -12.54
CA PHE A 14 9.70 -11.09 -13.95
C PHE A 14 8.80 -10.31 -14.90
N ALA A 15 7.50 -10.18 -14.57
CA ALA A 15 6.61 -9.33 -15.36
C ALA A 15 7.11 -7.88 -15.40
N CYS A 16 7.59 -7.32 -14.28
CA CYS A 16 8.20 -5.99 -14.24
C CYS A 16 9.51 -5.93 -15.05
N VAL A 17 10.41 -6.90 -14.90
CA VAL A 17 11.66 -6.97 -15.66
C VAL A 17 11.39 -6.95 -17.16
N GLY A 18 10.48 -7.80 -17.63
CA GLY A 18 10.13 -7.84 -19.05
C GLY A 18 9.41 -6.59 -19.53
N HIS A 19 8.48 -6.05 -18.72
CA HIS A 19 7.71 -4.86 -19.06
C HIS A 19 8.57 -3.59 -19.16
N PHE A 20 9.54 -3.45 -18.26
CA PHE A 20 10.47 -2.31 -18.23
C PHE A 20 11.80 -2.58 -18.95
N GLU A 21 11.90 -3.72 -19.64
CA GLU A 21 13.07 -4.11 -20.44
C GLU A 21 14.39 -4.07 -19.62
N LEU A 22 14.32 -4.46 -18.34
CA LEU A 22 15.47 -4.46 -17.44
C LEU A 22 16.44 -5.60 -17.82
N GLN A 23 17.74 -5.32 -17.72
CA GLN A 23 18.80 -6.25 -18.10
C GLN A 23 19.97 -6.22 -17.11
N GLY A 24 20.74 -7.31 -17.08
CA GLY A 24 21.98 -7.39 -16.32
C GLY A 24 21.79 -7.60 -14.82
N ASP A 25 22.67 -6.98 -14.04
CA ASP A 25 22.69 -7.10 -12.58
C ASP A 25 21.68 -6.14 -11.94
N LEU A 26 20.69 -6.70 -11.25
CA LEU A 26 19.61 -5.96 -10.61
C LEU A 26 19.72 -6.03 -9.08
N ALA A 27 19.22 -4.99 -8.44
CA ALA A 27 18.91 -5.00 -7.02
C ALA A 27 17.43 -4.68 -6.86
N ILE A 28 16.74 -5.42 -6.00
CA ILE A 28 15.30 -5.32 -5.80
C ILE A 28 15.03 -4.87 -4.38
N ILE A 29 14.03 -4.01 -4.24
CA ILE A 29 13.40 -3.74 -2.95
C ILE A 29 11.92 -4.08 -3.03
N MET A 30 11.40 -4.73 -2.00
CA MET A 30 9.98 -5.09 -1.91
C MET A 30 9.40 -4.73 -0.55
N GLY A 31 8.10 -4.48 -0.55
CA GLY A 31 7.29 -4.41 0.66
C GLY A 31 6.78 -5.79 1.06
N LEU A 32 6.66 -6.03 2.36
CA LEU A 32 5.86 -7.10 2.94
C LEU A 32 4.91 -6.55 4.01
N PRO A 33 3.66 -7.05 4.11
CA PRO A 33 2.81 -6.77 5.26
C PRO A 33 3.48 -7.25 6.55
N TYR A 34 3.29 -6.52 7.64
CA TYR A 34 3.90 -6.81 8.93
C TYR A 34 2.85 -7.34 9.91
N HIS A 35 2.56 -8.64 9.85
CA HIS A 35 1.62 -9.27 10.79
C HIS A 35 2.27 -9.64 12.11
N SER A 36 3.50 -10.14 12.06
CA SER A 36 4.33 -10.42 13.23
C SER A 36 5.80 -10.42 12.86
N GLN A 37 6.66 -10.26 13.86
CA GLN A 37 8.11 -10.33 13.67
C GLN A 37 8.55 -11.68 13.08
N GLU A 38 7.97 -12.79 13.56
CA GLU A 38 8.30 -14.14 13.11
C GLU A 38 7.89 -14.36 11.64
N GLN A 39 6.66 -13.98 11.29
CA GLN A 39 6.17 -14.10 9.93
C GLN A 39 6.98 -13.24 8.95
N PHE A 40 7.26 -11.99 9.34
CA PHE A 40 8.00 -11.06 8.49
C PHE A 40 9.42 -11.56 8.17
N GLU A 41 10.19 -12.03 9.16
CA GLU A 41 11.55 -12.51 8.89
C GLU A 41 11.55 -13.81 8.09
N ARG A 42 10.62 -14.74 8.36
CA ARG A 42 10.48 -15.99 7.59
C ARG A 42 10.21 -15.69 6.11
N GLU A 43 9.21 -14.87 5.83
CA GLU A 43 8.84 -14.53 4.44
C GLU A 43 9.91 -13.68 3.75
N LYS A 44 10.57 -12.79 4.49
CA LYS A 44 11.72 -12.04 3.98
C LYS A 44 12.87 -12.97 3.57
N GLU A 45 13.22 -13.96 4.40
CA GLU A 45 14.25 -14.94 4.06
C GLU A 45 13.85 -15.75 2.82
N GLU A 46 12.60 -16.19 2.74
CA GLU A 46 12.07 -16.92 1.58
C GLU A 46 12.14 -16.07 0.30
N LEU A 47 11.70 -14.82 0.35
CA LEU A 47 11.78 -13.87 -0.77
C LEU A 47 13.22 -13.67 -1.25
N ILE A 48 14.16 -13.48 -0.32
CA ILE A 48 15.57 -13.33 -0.68
C ILE A 48 16.07 -14.62 -1.33
N GLY A 49 15.72 -15.78 -0.79
CA GLY A 49 16.13 -17.08 -1.31
C GLY A 49 15.64 -17.37 -2.73
N ILE A 50 14.39 -17.00 -3.05
CA ILE A 50 13.83 -17.22 -4.39
C ILE A 50 14.29 -16.17 -5.41
N LEU A 51 14.49 -14.92 -4.99
CA LEU A 51 14.81 -13.82 -5.90
C LEU A 51 16.30 -13.65 -6.14
N ALA A 52 17.16 -13.80 -5.12
CA ALA A 52 18.59 -13.43 -5.21
C ALA A 52 19.43 -14.48 -5.93
N SER A 53 19.24 -14.59 -7.25
CA SER A 53 19.94 -15.55 -8.11
C SER A 53 19.97 -15.09 -9.58
N PRO A 54 20.76 -15.75 -10.44
CA PRO A 54 20.61 -15.62 -11.89
C PRO A 54 19.28 -16.21 -12.36
N HIS A 55 18.60 -15.51 -13.26
CA HIS A 55 17.33 -15.94 -13.82
C HIS A 55 17.34 -15.88 -15.34
N VAL A 56 16.68 -16.86 -15.96
CA VAL A 56 16.34 -16.87 -17.38
C VAL A 56 14.84 -16.99 -17.48
N MET A 57 14.22 -16.04 -18.16
CA MET A 57 12.76 -15.96 -18.35
C MET A 57 12.43 -15.66 -19.81
N TYR A 58 11.19 -15.94 -20.20
CA TYR A 58 10.67 -15.53 -21.50
C TYR A 58 9.59 -14.48 -21.31
N TYR A 59 9.71 -13.34 -22.00
CA TYR A 59 8.69 -12.30 -21.99
C TYR A 59 8.31 -11.95 -23.42
N ARG A 60 7.03 -12.16 -23.76
CA ARG A 60 6.49 -11.93 -25.11
C ARG A 60 7.28 -12.63 -26.23
N GLY A 61 7.81 -13.82 -25.95
CA GLY A 61 8.57 -14.63 -26.90
C GLY A 61 10.08 -14.39 -26.88
N GLU A 62 10.55 -13.33 -26.24
CA GLU A 62 11.97 -12.99 -26.13
C GLU A 62 12.58 -13.58 -24.86
N GLN A 63 13.79 -14.14 -24.97
CA GLN A 63 14.55 -14.62 -23.82
C GLN A 63 15.21 -13.43 -23.12
N VAL A 64 14.97 -13.28 -21.82
CA VAL A 64 15.57 -12.26 -20.96
C VAL A 64 16.38 -12.94 -19.87
N SER A 65 17.63 -12.51 -19.72
CA SER A 65 18.55 -13.00 -18.70
C SER A 65 18.94 -11.86 -17.77
N ILE A 66 18.75 -12.07 -16.47
CA ILE A 66 19.10 -11.11 -15.41
C ILE A 66 19.85 -11.82 -14.29
N THR A 67 20.54 -11.07 -13.44
CA THR A 67 20.98 -11.59 -12.14
C THR A 67 20.54 -10.63 -11.05
N ILE A 68 19.73 -11.10 -10.12
CA ILE A 68 19.32 -10.30 -8.97
C ILE A 68 20.39 -10.49 -7.88
N LYS A 69 21.22 -9.47 -7.66
CA LYS A 69 22.37 -9.52 -6.73
C LYS A 69 21.98 -9.24 -5.29
N LYS A 70 20.95 -8.43 -5.08
CA LYS A 70 20.50 -7.97 -3.77
C LYS A 70 18.99 -7.85 -3.74
N VAL A 71 18.40 -8.21 -2.61
CA VAL A 71 16.98 -8.08 -2.33
C VAL A 71 16.87 -7.47 -0.94
N TRP A 72 16.23 -6.30 -0.85
CA TRP A 72 15.83 -5.69 0.40
C TRP A 72 14.34 -5.86 0.59
N VAL A 73 13.93 -6.16 1.82
CA VAL A 73 12.53 -6.29 2.18
C VAL A 73 12.26 -5.36 3.35
N ILE A 74 11.26 -4.50 3.20
CA ILE A 74 10.83 -3.55 4.22
C ILE A 74 9.33 -3.70 4.49
N PRO A 75 8.82 -3.24 5.65
CA PRO A 75 7.39 -3.21 5.90
C PRO A 75 6.63 -2.38 4.85
N GLU A 76 5.44 -2.84 4.47
CA GLU A 76 4.52 -2.06 3.65
C GLU A 76 4.09 -0.76 4.33
N GLY A 77 3.68 0.24 3.55
CA GLY A 77 3.52 1.60 4.05
C GLY A 77 4.83 2.36 4.32
N TYR A 78 5.89 1.72 4.84
CA TYR A 78 7.10 2.42 5.30
C TYR A 78 7.77 3.29 4.24
N GLY A 79 7.78 2.86 2.96
CA GLY A 79 8.27 3.69 1.87
C GLY A 79 7.52 5.01 1.74
N SER A 80 6.23 5.05 2.06
CA SER A 80 5.42 6.28 1.98
C SER A 80 5.87 7.34 2.97
N LEU A 81 6.39 6.96 4.14
CA LEU A 81 7.01 7.89 5.10
C LEU A 81 8.24 8.58 4.46
N ILE A 82 9.12 7.79 3.85
CA ILE A 82 10.31 8.30 3.16
C ILE A 82 9.91 9.23 2.01
N TRP A 83 8.88 8.84 1.26
CA TRP A 83 8.39 9.63 0.15
C TRP A 83 7.83 10.98 0.60
N VAL A 84 7.02 11.00 1.66
CA VAL A 84 6.48 12.24 2.23
C VAL A 84 7.61 13.14 2.72
N GLU A 85 8.61 12.62 3.42
CA GLU A 85 9.76 13.42 3.88
C GLU A 85 10.51 14.10 2.73
N VAL A 86 10.67 13.40 1.60
CA VAL A 86 11.34 13.97 0.42
C VAL A 86 10.47 15.03 -0.29
N GLN A 87 9.14 14.89 -0.24
CA GLN A 87 8.21 15.84 -0.85
C GLN A 87 7.93 17.07 0.02
N GLU A 88 7.68 16.86 1.30
CA GLU A 88 7.35 17.87 2.31
C GLU A 88 8.64 18.49 2.86
N ASN A 89 9.40 19.14 1.97
CA ASN A 89 10.64 19.80 2.33
C ASN A 89 10.38 21.27 2.73
N ASP A 90 9.31 21.54 3.49
CA ASP A 90 9.14 22.86 4.10
C ASP A 90 10.20 23.01 5.21
N PRO A 91 11.23 23.85 5.00
CA PRO A 91 12.33 23.96 5.95
C PRO A 91 11.88 24.50 7.31
N SER A 92 10.68 25.12 7.37
CA SER A 92 10.12 25.69 8.59
C SER A 92 9.45 24.66 9.52
N ASP A 93 9.08 23.49 9.02
CA ASP A 93 8.46 22.42 9.80
C ASP A 93 9.50 21.44 10.36
N GLY A 94 10.75 21.46 9.88
CA GLY A 94 11.81 20.59 10.38
C GLY A 94 11.66 19.11 10.00
N GLY A 95 10.75 18.76 9.10
CA GLY A 95 10.56 17.40 8.57
C GLY A 95 10.04 16.38 9.59
N LEU A 96 9.91 15.14 9.13
CA LEU A 96 9.44 13.97 9.86
C LEU A 96 10.59 13.12 10.45
N HIS A 97 11.85 13.40 10.08
CA HIS A 97 13.01 12.54 10.40
C HIS A 97 13.26 12.32 11.90
N ASP A 98 12.91 13.27 12.76
CA ASP A 98 13.05 13.18 14.23
C ASP A 98 11.69 13.02 14.95
N ARG A 99 10.62 12.70 14.19
CA ARG A 99 9.25 12.63 14.71
C ARG A 99 8.77 11.19 14.93
N SER A 100 7.68 11.10 15.69
CA SER A 100 6.96 9.88 16.01
C SER A 100 5.75 9.77 15.07
N VAL A 101 5.91 8.99 14.00
CA VAL A 101 5.01 8.98 12.85
C VAL A 101 4.31 7.63 12.73
N ALA A 102 2.98 7.67 12.68
CA ALA A 102 2.17 6.54 12.27
C ALA A 102 1.98 6.57 10.75
N VAL A 103 2.08 5.42 10.08
CA VAL A 103 1.78 5.26 8.67
C VAL A 103 0.60 4.31 8.54
N VAL A 104 -0.39 4.72 7.74
CA VAL A 104 -1.62 3.99 7.48
C VAL A 104 -1.71 3.72 5.98
N ASP A 105 -1.31 2.53 5.54
CA ASP A 105 -1.38 2.09 4.14
C ASP A 105 -2.63 1.24 3.92
N ILE A 106 -3.66 1.85 3.31
CA ILE A 106 -4.92 1.15 3.05
C ILE A 106 -4.86 0.58 1.63
N GLY A 107 -4.47 -0.68 1.57
CA GLY A 107 -4.32 -1.47 0.36
C GLY A 107 -5.63 -2.07 -0.14
N HIS A 108 -5.48 -3.08 -1.01
CA HIS A 108 -6.63 -3.82 -1.51
C HIS A 108 -7.10 -4.88 -0.52
N GLN A 109 -6.18 -5.62 0.11
CA GLN A 109 -6.47 -6.76 1.00
C GLN A 109 -6.15 -6.47 2.47
N THR A 110 -5.19 -5.58 2.72
CA THR A 110 -4.72 -5.23 4.06
C THR A 110 -4.77 -3.72 4.28
N THR A 111 -4.93 -3.34 5.54
CA THR A 111 -4.52 -2.04 6.04
C THR A 111 -3.30 -2.25 6.93
N ASP A 112 -2.18 -1.65 6.55
CA ASP A 112 -0.93 -1.75 7.27
C ASP A 112 -0.76 -0.51 8.16
N PHE A 113 -0.60 -0.76 9.45
CA PHE A 113 -0.40 0.22 10.50
C PHE A 113 1.04 0.17 10.99
N ILE A 114 1.88 1.05 10.48
CA ILE A 114 3.32 1.07 10.78
C ILE A 114 3.64 2.23 11.69
N MET A 115 4.38 1.96 12.76
CA MET A 115 4.92 2.98 13.64
C MET A 115 6.40 3.19 13.35
N ALA A 116 6.80 4.45 13.16
CA ALA A 116 8.20 4.85 13.04
C ALA A 116 8.51 5.94 14.06
N ASP A 117 9.62 5.81 14.77
CA ASP A 117 10.12 6.83 15.68
C ASP A 117 11.51 7.27 15.23
N SER A 118 11.63 8.54 14.83
CA SER A 118 12.84 9.08 14.20
C SER A 118 13.35 8.19 13.05
N PHE A 119 12.44 7.79 12.15
CA PHE A 119 12.72 6.86 11.04
C PHE A 119 13.25 5.48 11.48
N ARG A 120 13.02 5.09 12.73
CA ARG A 120 13.26 3.72 13.20
C ARG A 120 11.94 2.97 13.27
N PHE A 121 11.86 1.88 12.52
CA PHE A 121 10.69 1.01 12.51
C PHE A 121 10.44 0.41 13.91
N ALA A 122 9.29 0.74 14.50
CA ALA A 122 8.86 0.26 15.80
C ALA A 122 8.05 -1.03 15.67
N ARG A 123 8.78 -2.15 15.53
CA ARG A 123 8.26 -3.53 15.38
C ARG A 123 7.11 -3.87 16.33
N GLY A 124 7.25 -3.56 17.62
CA GLY A 124 6.26 -3.92 18.65
C GLY A 124 5.00 -3.05 18.66
N ALA A 125 4.98 -1.96 17.89
CA ALA A 125 3.86 -1.03 17.78
C ALA A 125 3.28 -1.02 16.35
N SER A 126 3.69 -1.95 15.49
CA SER A 126 3.26 -2.04 14.10
C SER A 126 2.50 -3.33 13.87
N GLN A 127 1.48 -3.29 13.01
CA GLN A 127 0.65 -4.45 12.69
C GLN A 127 -0.03 -4.27 11.32
N SER A 128 -0.55 -5.36 10.77
CA SER A 128 -1.36 -5.34 9.55
C SER A 128 -2.68 -6.06 9.80
N GLU A 129 -3.79 -5.42 9.43
CA GLU A 129 -5.14 -5.96 9.55
C GLU A 129 -5.71 -6.38 8.19
N ALA A 130 -6.47 -7.47 8.17
CA ALA A 130 -7.23 -7.92 7.01
C ALA A 130 -8.56 -7.15 6.87
N PHE A 131 -8.49 -5.82 6.88
CA PHE A 131 -9.63 -4.92 6.68
C PHE A 131 -9.19 -3.83 5.70
N ALA A 132 -9.72 -3.85 4.47
CA ALA A 132 -9.22 -3.03 3.38
C ALA A 132 -10.27 -2.81 2.27
N MET A 133 -9.85 -2.32 1.11
CA MET A 133 -10.78 -1.98 0.02
C MET A 133 -11.58 -3.17 -0.52
N ASN A 134 -11.08 -4.41 -0.43
CA ASN A 134 -11.84 -5.61 -0.82
C ASN A 134 -13.16 -5.70 -0.05
N GLU A 135 -13.13 -5.47 1.27
CA GLU A 135 -14.31 -5.49 2.13
C GLU A 135 -15.30 -4.39 1.74
N PHE A 136 -14.79 -3.20 1.37
CA PHE A 136 -15.64 -2.12 0.84
C PHE A 136 -16.35 -2.55 -0.46
N TYR A 137 -15.63 -3.21 -1.38
CA TYR A 137 -16.22 -3.71 -2.61
C TYR A 137 -17.21 -4.86 -2.37
N ASP A 138 -16.94 -5.73 -1.38
CA ASP A 138 -17.86 -6.78 -0.96
C ASP A 138 -19.16 -6.17 -0.42
N GLN A 139 -19.09 -5.22 0.51
CA GLN A 139 -20.26 -4.51 1.05
C GLN A 139 -21.03 -3.76 -0.05
N LEU A 140 -20.33 -3.14 -1.01
CA LEU A 140 -20.98 -2.49 -2.15
C LEU A 140 -21.70 -3.50 -3.06
N ALA A 141 -21.06 -4.62 -3.37
CA ALA A 141 -21.64 -5.66 -4.22
C ALA A 141 -22.91 -6.27 -3.61
N THR A 142 -22.99 -6.39 -2.28
CA THR A 142 -24.23 -6.86 -1.62
C THR A 142 -25.45 -5.96 -1.85
N GLN A 143 -25.24 -4.69 -2.18
CA GLN A 143 -26.30 -3.72 -2.46
C GLN A 143 -26.72 -3.69 -3.93
N ILE A 144 -26.05 -4.45 -4.80
CA ILE A 144 -26.26 -4.43 -6.25
C ILE A 144 -26.55 -5.86 -6.72
N GLN A 145 -27.77 -6.10 -7.19
CA GLN A 145 -28.17 -7.44 -7.63
C GLN A 145 -27.28 -7.97 -8.77
N GLY A 146 -26.66 -9.13 -8.54
CA GLY A 146 -25.80 -9.80 -9.51
C GLY A 146 -24.39 -9.19 -9.65
N ALA A 147 -24.01 -8.25 -8.78
CA ALA A 147 -22.66 -7.72 -8.75
C ALA A 147 -21.64 -8.75 -8.26
N ASP A 148 -20.43 -8.63 -8.81
CA ASP A 148 -19.24 -9.36 -8.38
C ASP A 148 -18.24 -8.33 -7.84
N SER A 149 -17.87 -8.46 -6.56
CA SER A 149 -16.96 -7.54 -5.88
C SER A 149 -15.55 -7.56 -6.47
N GLN A 150 -15.16 -8.65 -7.12
CA GLN A 150 -13.88 -8.81 -7.82
C GLN A 150 -13.93 -8.27 -9.26
N SER A 151 -15.09 -7.75 -9.71
CA SER A 151 -15.24 -7.19 -11.04
C SER A 151 -14.37 -5.95 -11.23
N LEU A 152 -13.41 -6.01 -12.15
CA LEU A 152 -12.60 -4.85 -12.54
C LEU A 152 -13.45 -3.66 -13.02
N LEU A 153 -14.64 -3.92 -13.56
CA LEU A 153 -15.58 -2.88 -13.97
C LEU A 153 -16.23 -2.18 -12.77
N LEU A 154 -16.58 -2.92 -11.71
CA LEU A 154 -17.08 -2.35 -10.46
C LEU A 154 -16.00 -1.50 -9.81
N ILE A 155 -14.81 -2.08 -9.62
CA ILE A 155 -13.65 -1.38 -9.02
C ILE A 155 -13.34 -0.10 -9.80
N LYS A 156 -13.34 -0.15 -11.14
CA LYS A 156 -13.14 1.03 -11.98
C LYS A 156 -14.24 2.07 -11.79
N ALA A 157 -15.50 1.66 -11.71
CA ALA A 157 -16.64 2.56 -11.54
C ALA A 157 -16.60 3.29 -10.18
N VAL A 158 -16.25 2.60 -9.09
CA VAL A 158 -16.10 3.21 -7.75
C VAL A 158 -15.07 4.34 -7.73
N ASN A 159 -13.99 4.18 -8.51
CA ASN A 159 -12.89 5.14 -8.54
C ASN A 159 -13.10 6.29 -9.56
N ARG A 160 -14.26 6.37 -10.20
CA ARG A 160 -14.61 7.52 -11.06
C ARG A 160 -15.04 8.73 -10.23
N PRO A 161 -14.99 9.94 -10.81
CA PRO A 161 -15.63 11.11 -10.22
C PRO A 161 -17.11 10.87 -9.92
N GLU A 162 -17.62 11.58 -8.92
CA GLU A 162 -19.07 11.65 -8.64
C GLU A 162 -19.81 12.19 -9.88
N GLY A 163 -20.97 11.62 -10.18
CA GLY A 163 -21.74 11.84 -11.40
C GLY A 163 -21.37 10.90 -12.56
N GLU A 164 -20.27 10.14 -12.47
CA GLU A 164 -19.82 9.21 -13.51
C GLU A 164 -19.76 7.74 -13.04
N ARG A 165 -20.22 7.45 -11.81
CA ARG A 165 -20.06 6.16 -11.16
C ARG A 165 -21.20 5.22 -11.51
N PHE A 166 -21.20 4.72 -12.75
CA PHE A 166 -22.17 3.74 -13.21
C PHE A 166 -21.56 2.35 -13.35
N TYR A 167 -22.23 1.34 -12.82
CA TYR A 167 -21.83 -0.07 -12.96
C TYR A 167 -23.01 -0.93 -13.43
N ARG A 168 -22.77 -1.74 -14.46
CA ARG A 168 -23.76 -2.70 -14.96
C ARG A 168 -23.26 -4.13 -14.75
N PRO A 169 -23.84 -4.89 -13.82
CA PRO A 169 -23.54 -6.30 -13.67
C PRO A 169 -23.81 -7.10 -14.95
N LYS A 170 -23.14 -8.24 -15.11
CA LYS A 170 -23.35 -9.12 -16.27
C LYS A 170 -24.80 -9.62 -16.26
N GLY A 171 -25.52 -9.41 -17.35
CA GLY A 171 -26.93 -9.80 -17.49
C GLY A 171 -27.94 -8.77 -16.98
N ALA A 172 -27.51 -7.67 -16.37
CA ALA A 172 -28.40 -6.58 -16.00
C ALA A 172 -28.80 -5.74 -17.24
N ALA A 173 -30.06 -5.34 -17.30
CA ALA A 173 -30.58 -4.52 -18.39
C ALA A 173 -30.11 -3.04 -18.31
N GLN A 174 -29.99 -2.51 -17.09
CA GLN A 174 -29.63 -1.12 -16.81
C GLN A 174 -28.44 -1.04 -15.86
N PRO A 175 -27.58 0.01 -15.96
CA PRO A 175 -26.55 0.28 -14.96
C PRO A 175 -27.17 0.76 -13.64
N THR A 176 -26.51 0.43 -12.54
CA THR A 176 -26.74 1.01 -11.22
C THR A 176 -25.92 2.30 -11.09
N ASP A 177 -26.56 3.35 -10.60
CA ASP A 177 -25.88 4.57 -10.16
C ASP A 177 -25.28 4.33 -8.77
N LEU A 178 -23.94 4.34 -8.68
CA LEU A 178 -23.25 4.09 -7.42
C LEU A 178 -23.24 5.31 -6.50
N ASP A 179 -23.55 6.51 -7.00
CA ASP A 179 -23.60 7.72 -6.17
C ASP A 179 -24.79 7.71 -5.20
N GLU A 180 -25.80 6.87 -5.44
CA GLU A 180 -26.89 6.61 -4.50
C GLU A 180 -26.44 5.76 -3.29
N ILE A 181 -25.35 4.98 -3.43
CA ILE A 181 -24.93 3.98 -2.45
C ILE A 181 -23.62 4.39 -1.75
N ILE A 182 -22.62 4.78 -2.53
CA ILE A 182 -21.24 5.03 -2.07
C ILE A 182 -21.18 6.04 -0.92
N PRO A 183 -21.88 7.19 -0.92
CA PRO A 183 -21.73 8.18 0.15
C PRO A 183 -22.09 7.63 1.54
N SER A 184 -23.15 6.83 1.64
CA SER A 184 -23.56 6.21 2.90
C SER A 184 -22.58 5.12 3.32
N LEU A 185 -22.25 4.21 2.39
CA LEU A 185 -21.33 3.11 2.63
C LEU A 185 -19.92 3.59 3.00
N ARG A 186 -19.44 4.64 2.32
CA ARG A 186 -18.15 5.27 2.62
C ARG A 186 -18.11 5.80 4.04
N LYS A 187 -19.17 6.45 4.52
CA LYS A 187 -19.22 6.97 5.89
C LYS A 187 -19.21 5.85 6.93
N SER A 188 -19.97 4.77 6.72
CA SER A 188 -19.97 3.63 7.64
C SER A 188 -18.62 2.93 7.67
N PHE A 189 -18.02 2.71 6.49
CA PHE A 189 -16.72 2.07 6.37
C PHE A 189 -15.60 2.94 6.96
N ALA A 190 -15.62 4.24 6.68
CA ALA A 190 -14.66 5.18 7.24
C ALA A 190 -14.73 5.21 8.77
N ARG A 191 -15.93 5.13 9.37
CA ARG A 191 -16.07 5.04 10.83
C ARG A 191 -15.39 3.79 11.38
N GLU A 192 -15.64 2.62 10.80
CA GLU A 192 -14.99 1.37 11.24
C GLU A 192 -13.47 1.42 11.07
N LEU A 193 -12.99 1.93 9.94
CA LEU A 193 -11.55 2.16 9.71
C LEU A 193 -10.94 3.10 10.77
N SER A 194 -11.69 4.13 11.16
CA SER A 194 -11.27 5.11 12.15
C SER A 194 -11.23 4.55 13.56
N ASP A 195 -12.23 3.74 13.92
CA ASP A 195 -12.27 3.05 15.21
C ASP A 195 -11.06 2.10 15.35
N ARG A 196 -10.71 1.37 14.29
CA ARG A 196 -9.52 0.52 14.24
C ARG A 196 -8.22 1.33 14.37
N LEU A 197 -8.11 2.41 13.60
CA LEU A 197 -6.96 3.31 13.65
C LEU A 197 -6.77 3.89 15.06
N LEU A 198 -7.83 4.43 15.67
CA LEU A 198 -7.77 4.99 17.02
C LEU A 198 -7.47 3.93 18.08
N ALA A 199 -7.97 2.71 17.94
CA ALA A 199 -7.67 1.62 18.85
C ALA A 199 -6.20 1.19 18.80
N TRP A 200 -5.56 1.27 17.63
CA TRP A 200 -4.15 0.96 17.44
C TRP A 200 -3.21 2.13 17.78
N LEU A 201 -3.61 3.36 17.49
CA LEU A 201 -2.74 4.53 17.42
C LEU A 201 -1.87 4.69 18.69
N PRO A 202 -0.53 4.59 18.59
CA PRO A 202 0.34 4.77 19.75
C PRO A 202 0.23 6.18 20.35
N GLU A 203 0.20 6.28 21.70
CA GLU A 203 0.01 7.56 22.42
C GLU A 203 1.02 8.66 22.06
N ARG A 204 2.25 8.26 21.72
CA ARG A 204 3.34 9.20 21.36
C ARG A 204 3.26 9.71 19.92
N THR A 205 2.27 9.32 19.14
CA THR A 205 2.17 9.71 17.73
C THR A 205 1.89 11.20 17.62
N THR A 206 2.66 11.91 16.79
CA THR A 206 2.45 13.33 16.50
C THR A 206 1.93 13.55 15.08
N ASP A 207 2.34 12.67 14.16
CA ASP A 207 2.09 12.79 12.74
C ASP A 207 1.54 11.48 12.17
N VAL A 208 0.66 11.57 11.18
CA VAL A 208 0.07 10.41 10.50
C VAL A 208 0.25 10.55 9.00
N VAL A 209 0.93 9.60 8.37
CA VAL A 209 1.04 9.49 6.91
C VAL A 209 0.01 8.47 6.43
N VAL A 210 -0.95 8.91 5.63
CA VAL A 210 -1.95 8.04 4.98
C VAL A 210 -1.52 7.80 3.53
N THR A 211 -1.64 6.55 3.07
CA THR A 211 -1.21 6.13 1.73
C THR A 211 -2.09 4.99 1.20
N GLY A 212 -1.77 4.50 0.00
CA GLY A 212 -2.51 3.43 -0.65
C GLY A 212 -3.77 3.91 -1.39
N GLY A 213 -4.44 2.99 -2.08
CA GLY A 213 -5.65 3.32 -2.84
C GLY A 213 -6.81 3.75 -1.94
N GLY A 214 -6.98 3.07 -0.81
CA GLY A 214 -7.99 3.41 0.18
C GLY A 214 -7.66 4.69 0.96
N GLY A 215 -6.38 4.99 1.18
CA GLY A 215 -5.97 6.22 1.86
C GLY A 215 -6.42 7.48 1.13
N GLN A 216 -6.24 7.51 -0.19
CA GLN A 216 -6.79 8.58 -1.03
C GLN A 216 -8.33 8.59 -1.01
N PHE A 217 -8.96 7.42 -1.04
CA PHE A 217 -10.41 7.29 -1.09
C PHE A 217 -11.07 7.83 0.19
N PHE A 218 -10.52 7.52 1.38
CA PHE A 218 -11.07 7.91 2.69
C PHE A 218 -10.42 9.14 3.31
N TRP A 219 -9.51 9.83 2.61
CA TRP A 219 -8.72 10.92 3.16
C TRP A 219 -9.54 11.99 3.90
N ASN A 220 -10.58 12.52 3.25
CA ASN A 220 -11.41 13.59 3.82
C ASN A 220 -12.10 13.16 5.12
N ASP A 221 -12.44 11.88 5.25
CA ASP A 221 -13.06 11.33 6.45
C ASP A 221 -12.01 11.22 7.58
N LEU A 222 -10.82 10.68 7.26
CA LEU A 222 -9.71 10.51 8.22
C LEU A 222 -9.14 11.83 8.72
N GLN A 223 -9.08 12.87 7.88
CA GLN A 223 -8.58 14.20 8.27
C GLN A 223 -9.35 14.80 9.46
N LEU A 224 -10.65 14.53 9.56
CA LEU A 224 -11.47 15.03 10.67
C LEU A 224 -11.01 14.44 12.00
N ILE A 225 -10.73 13.14 12.02
CA ILE A 225 -10.25 12.44 13.21
C ILE A 225 -8.85 12.89 13.60
N PHE A 226 -7.95 13.10 12.65
CA PHE A 226 -6.62 13.63 12.96
C PHE A 226 -6.70 15.01 13.60
N LYS A 227 -7.59 15.88 13.11
CA LYS A 227 -7.82 17.19 13.71
C LYS A 227 -8.37 17.08 15.14
N GLU A 228 -9.33 16.19 15.38
CA GLU A 228 -9.89 15.95 16.72
C GLU A 228 -8.86 15.38 17.70
N ALA A 229 -8.03 14.45 17.24
CA ALA A 229 -6.93 13.85 17.99
C ALA A 229 -5.69 14.76 18.09
N ARG A 230 -5.71 15.97 17.51
CA ARG A 230 -4.59 16.92 17.45
C ARG A 230 -3.32 16.36 16.80
N LEU A 231 -3.50 15.50 15.80
CA LEU A 231 -2.44 14.92 14.98
C LEU A 231 -2.28 15.69 13.68
N LYS A 232 -1.05 15.75 13.18
CA LYS A 232 -0.78 16.30 11.85
C LYS A 232 -0.89 15.19 10.80
N GLY A 233 -1.92 15.28 9.95
CA GLY A 233 -2.14 14.31 8.89
C GLY A 233 -1.49 14.70 7.57
N TYR A 234 -0.87 13.75 6.90
CA TYR A 234 -0.30 13.85 5.56
C TYR A 234 -0.94 12.80 4.64
N LEU A 235 -1.29 13.18 3.42
CA LEU A 235 -1.66 12.23 2.39
C LEU A 235 -0.49 12.09 1.42
N ALA A 236 0.13 10.92 1.39
CA ALA A 236 1.22 10.68 0.45
C ALA A 236 0.69 10.75 -0.99
N GLN A 237 1.36 11.50 -1.87
CA GLN A 237 0.92 11.68 -3.26
C GLN A 237 2.03 11.41 -4.27
N PRO A 238 1.79 10.59 -5.32
CA PRO A 238 0.57 9.84 -5.62
C PRO A 238 0.36 8.65 -4.67
N SER A 239 -0.80 8.59 -4.00
CA SER A 239 -1.05 7.65 -2.88
C SER A 239 -0.82 6.17 -3.21
N ARG A 240 -1.18 5.74 -4.42
CA ARG A 240 -0.98 4.34 -4.87
C ARG A 240 0.48 3.98 -5.19
N LYS A 241 1.36 4.97 -5.34
CA LYS A 241 2.76 4.79 -5.75
C LYS A 241 3.76 5.21 -4.67
N ALA A 242 3.33 5.98 -3.67
CA ALA A 242 4.20 6.55 -2.64
C ALA A 242 5.09 5.50 -1.96
N ASN A 243 4.52 4.34 -1.60
CA ASN A 243 5.30 3.25 -0.98
C ASN A 243 6.44 2.78 -1.90
N ALA A 244 6.14 2.51 -3.17
CA ALA A 244 7.15 2.08 -4.16
C ALA A 244 8.19 3.16 -4.45
N LEU A 245 7.79 4.44 -4.48
CA LEU A 245 8.70 5.57 -4.71
C LEU A 245 9.67 5.75 -3.54
N GLY A 246 9.20 5.67 -2.30
CA GLY A 246 10.10 5.72 -1.14
C GLY A 246 10.92 4.45 -0.95
N GLN A 247 10.40 3.28 -1.32
CA GLN A 247 11.21 2.06 -1.44
C GLN A 247 12.38 2.26 -2.40
N TYR A 248 12.12 2.83 -3.58
CA TYR A 248 13.19 3.14 -4.54
C TYR A 248 14.27 4.05 -3.93
N ILE A 249 13.87 5.13 -3.24
CA ILE A 249 14.80 6.03 -2.53
C ILE A 249 15.59 5.26 -1.47
N TYR A 250 14.93 4.45 -0.65
CA TYR A 250 15.60 3.61 0.35
C TYR A 250 16.65 2.70 -0.30
N GLY A 251 16.28 2.03 -1.40
CA GLY A 251 17.18 1.15 -2.15
C GLY A 251 18.43 1.87 -2.67
N GLU A 252 18.28 3.08 -3.19
CA GLU A 252 19.42 3.90 -3.65
C GLU A 252 20.36 4.26 -2.51
N VAL A 253 19.84 4.60 -1.32
CA VAL A 253 20.66 4.86 -0.12
C VAL A 253 21.40 3.60 0.34
N GLN A 254 20.73 2.44 0.34
CA GLN A 254 21.36 1.17 0.70
C GLN A 254 22.52 0.82 -0.24
N LYS A 255 22.32 1.02 -1.55
CA LYS A 255 23.33 0.77 -2.58
C LYS A 255 24.59 1.62 -2.39
N GLN A 256 24.41 2.92 -2.08
CA GLN A 256 25.53 3.82 -1.78
C GLN A 256 26.28 3.42 -0.52
N SER A 257 25.55 2.97 0.52
CA SER A 257 26.15 2.53 1.78
C SER A 257 26.93 1.22 1.63
N ALA A 258 26.47 0.30 0.78
CA ALA A 258 27.15 -0.96 0.49
C ALA A 258 28.38 -0.83 -0.42
N SER A 259 28.60 0.34 -1.02
CA SER A 259 29.75 0.65 -1.87
C SER A 259 30.89 1.37 -1.12
N ARG A 260 30.70 1.63 0.19
CA ARG A 260 31.71 2.17 1.10
C ARG A 260 32.30 1.06 1.96
#